data_AF-A0A1C5XUL1-F1
#
_entry.id   AF-A0A1C5XUL1-F1
#
_cell.length_a   1.000
_cell.length_b   1.000
_cell.length_c   1.000
_cell.angle_alpha   90.00
_cell.angle_beta   90.00
_cell.angle_gamma   90.00
#
_symmetry.space_group_name_H-M   'P 1'
#
loop_
_entity.id
_entity.type
_entity.pdbx_description
1 polymer ?
#
loop_
_entity_poly.entity_id
_entity_poly.type
_entity_poly.pdbx_seq_one_letter_code
_entity_poly.pdbx_strand_id
1 'polypeptide(L)' 'MNIETKYKVGDIIYWFCDLDNKIHHAEVLFVNYAGAGYPDINYEVETVCCGEKKTLFIDEYDIIDTDYL' A
#
# COMPACT_ATOMS: atom_id res chain seq x y z
N MET A 1 -6.86 -19.56 -9.95
CA MET A 1 -7.53 -18.43 -9.28
C MET A 1 -6.96 -17.18 -9.91
N ASN A 2 -7.79 -16.32 -10.49
CA ASN A 2 -7.37 -14.94 -10.72
C ASN A 2 -7.40 -14.29 -9.33
N ILE A 3 -6.24 -13.88 -8.83
CA ILE A 3 -6.19 -13.09 -7.60
C ILE A 3 -6.54 -11.67 -8.03
N GLU A 4 -7.71 -11.20 -7.64
CA GLU A 4 -8.11 -9.80 -7.82
C GLU A 4 -7.52 -8.99 -6.66
N THR A 5 -6.81 -7.92 -7.00
CA THR A 5 -6.27 -6.94 -6.05
C THR A 5 -7.06 -5.65 -6.20
N LYS A 6 -7.21 -4.89 -5.11
CA LYS A 6 -7.90 -3.59 -5.17
C LYS A 6 -7.11 -2.57 -6.00
N TYR A 7 -5.79 -2.60 -5.90
CA TYR A 7 -4.90 -1.63 -6.55
C TYR A 7 -3.94 -2.32 -7.52
N LYS A 8 -3.41 -1.56 -8.47
CA LYS A 8 -2.43 -2.01 -9.48
C LYS A 8 -1.27 -1.03 -9.59
N VAL A 9 -0.18 -1.47 -10.23
CA VAL A 9 0.98 -0.62 -10.54
C VAL A 9 0.52 0.66 -11.25
N GLY A 10 1.01 1.80 -10.77
CA GLY A 10 0.64 3.13 -11.25
C GLY A 10 -0.53 3.79 -10.50
N ASP A 11 -1.28 3.07 -9.67
CA ASP A 11 -2.31 3.67 -8.82
C ASP A 11 -1.66 4.44 -7.65
N ILE A 12 -2.29 5.52 -7.20
CA ILE A 12 -1.90 6.23 -5.97
C ILE A 12 -2.68 5.66 -4.80
N ILE A 13 -1.98 5.20 -3.77
CA ILE A 13 -2.57 4.68 -2.52
C ILE A 13 -2.27 5.61 -1.35
N TYR A 14 -3.15 5.61 -0.35
CA TYR A 14 -3.06 6.46 0.84
C TYR A 14 -3.08 5.60 2.10
N TRP A 15 -2.25 5.92 3.09
CA TRP A 15 -2.24 5.21 4.37
C TRP A 15 -1.87 6.16 5.51
N PHE A 16 -2.27 5.81 6.73
CA PHE A 16 -1.89 6.56 7.93
C PHE A 16 -0.59 6.00 8.50
N CYS A 17 0.35 6.88 8.88
CA CYS A 17 1.56 6.50 9.58
C CYS A 17 1.47 6.92 11.06
N ASP A 18 1.44 5.94 11.96
CA ASP A 18 1.36 6.18 13.41
C ASP A 18 2.60 6.88 13.98
N LEU A 19 3.75 6.74 13.32
CA LEU A 19 5.02 7.30 13.80
C LEU A 19 5.07 8.82 13.67
N ASP A 20 4.52 9.37 12.58
CA ASP A 20 4.49 10.82 12.34
C ASP A 20 3.07 11.43 12.35
N ASN A 21 2.05 10.61 12.61
CA ASN A 21 0.64 10.97 12.68
C ASN A 21 0.12 11.69 11.43
N LYS A 22 0.55 11.25 10.24
CA LYS A 22 0.17 11.83 8.95
C LYS A 22 -0.36 10.79 7.99
N ILE A 23 -1.19 11.28 7.06
CA ILE A 23 -1.55 10.53 5.87
C ILE A 23 -0.42 10.70 4.86
N HIS A 24 0.13 9.59 4.39
CA HIS A 24 1.08 9.52 3.29
C HIS A 24 0.40 8.98 2.05
N HIS A 25 1.00 9.24 0.91
CA HIS A 25 0.56 8.67 -0.35
C HIS A 25 1.75 8.41 -1.26
N ALA A 26 1.61 7.44 -2.15
CA ALA A 26 2.63 7.08 -3.14
C ALA A 26 2.03 6.26 -4.27
N GLU A 27 2.76 6.22 -5.39
CA GLU A 27 2.45 5.36 -6.53
C GLU A 27 2.87 3.92 -6.25
N VAL A 28 1.99 2.97 -6.55
CA VAL A 28 2.29 1.53 -6.48
C VAL A 28 3.31 1.16 -7.54
N LEU A 29 4.45 0.61 -7.11
CA LEU A 29 5.55 0.18 -7.97
C LEU A 29 5.51 -1.33 -8.23
N PHE A 30 5.04 -2.11 -7.26
CA PHE A 30 4.93 -3.56 -7.36
C PHE A 30 3.77 -4.08 -6.51
N VAL A 31 3.07 -5.09 -7.04
CA VAL A 31 2.00 -5.80 -6.32
C VAL A 31 2.56 -7.16 -5.88
N ASN A 32 2.73 -7.33 -4.58
CA ASN A 32 3.25 -8.55 -3.98
C ASN A 32 2.10 -9.46 -3.54
N TYR A 33 2.26 -10.76 -3.82
CA TYR A 33 1.32 -11.81 -3.47
C TYR A 33 2.01 -12.81 -2.53
N ALA A 34 1.93 -12.56 -1.23
CA ALA A 34 2.67 -13.32 -0.21
C ALA A 34 1.76 -14.24 0.61
N GLY A 35 1.03 -15.15 -0.04
CA GLY A 35 0.05 -16.01 0.63
C GLY A 35 0.50 -17.45 0.93
N ALA A 36 0.44 -17.89 2.20
CA ALA A 36 0.57 -19.30 2.61
C ALA A 36 -0.80 -19.97 2.79
N GLY A 37 -1.56 -20.10 1.68
CA GLY A 37 -2.90 -20.71 1.67
C GLY A 37 -4.08 -19.73 1.75
N TYR A 38 -3.80 -18.45 1.99
CA TYR A 38 -4.71 -17.30 1.84
C TYR A 38 -3.96 -16.18 1.14
N PRO A 39 -4.59 -15.38 0.25
CA PRO A 39 -3.92 -14.25 -0.37
C PRO A 39 -3.62 -13.18 0.68
N ASP A 40 -2.36 -12.83 0.83
CA ASP A 40 -1.88 -11.65 1.53
C ASP A 40 -1.27 -10.76 0.45
N ILE A 41 -1.90 -9.61 0.24
CA ILE A 41 -1.58 -8.67 -0.83
C ILE A 41 -1.00 -7.43 -0.17
N ASN A 42 0.19 -7.05 -0.60
CA ASN A 42 0.82 -5.80 -0.19
C ASN A 42 1.47 -5.11 -1.39
N TYR A 43 1.62 -3.80 -1.26
CA TYR A 43 1.97 -2.92 -2.36
C TYR A 43 3.29 -2.23 -2.06
N GLU A 44 4.28 -2.43 -2.93
CA GLU A 44 5.55 -1.71 -2.84
C GLU A 44 5.38 -0.28 -3.30
N VAL A 45 5.90 0.67 -2.51
CA VAL A 45 5.92 2.09 -2.84
C VAL A 45 7.27 2.71 -2.45
N GLU A 46 7.69 3.75 -3.17
CA GLU A 46 8.73 4.67 -2.72
C GLU A 46 8.10 5.96 -2.21
N THR A 47 8.50 6.41 -1.01
CA THR A 47 7.96 7.64 -0.42
C THR A 47 8.96 8.31 0.53
N VAL A 48 8.65 9.54 0.95
CA VAL A 48 9.29 10.17 2.10
C VAL A 48 8.35 10.03 3.29
N CYS A 49 8.70 9.15 4.23
CA CYS A 49 7.92 8.88 5.43
C CYS A 49 8.83 9.04 6.66
N CYS A 50 8.34 9.71 7.72
CA CYS A 50 9.14 10.03 8.90
C CYS A 50 10.44 10.80 8.60
N GLY A 51 10.44 11.64 7.54
CA GLY A 51 11.58 12.48 7.16
C GLY A 51 12.69 11.78 6.34
N GLU A 52 12.49 10.51 5.94
CA GLU A 52 13.48 9.74 5.19
C GLU A 52 12.84 9.14 3.92
N LYS A 53 13.63 9.03 2.85
CA LYS A 53 13.21 8.26 1.67
C LYS A 53 13.25 6.77 2.01
N LYS A 54 12.14 6.06 1.79
CA LYS A 54 12.00 4.62 2.08
C LYS A 54 11.29 3.91 0.93
N THR A 55 11.60 2.62 0.79
CA THR A 55 10.77 1.65 0.08
C THR A 55 9.96 0.90 1.13
N LEU A 56 8.64 0.88 0.99
CA LEU A 56 7.72 0.28 1.96
C LEU A 56 6.80 -0.71 1.25
N PHE A 57 6.35 -1.72 1.98
CA PHE A 57 5.22 -2.57 1.58
C PHE A 57 4.02 -2.18 2.45
N ILE A 58 2.94 -1.74 1.82
CA ILE A 58 1.69 -1.37 2.49
C ILE A 58 0.68 -2.51 2.32
N ASP A 59 0.14 -3.03 3.41
CA ASP A 59 -0.92 -4.04 3.40
C ASP A 59 -2.19 -3.48 2.73
N GLU A 60 -2.87 -4.27 1.91
CA GLU A 60 -4.14 -3.87 1.28
C GLU A 60 -5.18 -3.35 2.29
N TYR A 61 -5.17 -3.88 3.52
CA TYR A 61 -6.10 -3.50 4.58
C TYR A 61 -5.72 -2.20 5.31
N ASP A 62 -4.47 -1.74 5.19
CA ASP A 62 -4.01 -0.47 5.77
C ASP A 62 -4.24 0.72 4.83
N ILE A 63 -4.63 0.46 3.58
CA ILE A 63 -4.92 1.50 2.60
C ILE A 63 -6.30 2.11 2.89
N ILE A 64 -6.34 3.43 2.97
CA ILE A 64 -7.57 4.21 3.13
C ILE A 64 -8.38 4.08 1.85
N ASP A 65 -9.53 3.42 1.94
CA ASP A 65 -10.46 3.24 0.83
C ASP A 65 -11.18 4.57 0.54
N THR A 66 -10.83 5.21 -0.57
CA THR A 66 -11.39 6.53 -0.95
C THR A 66 -12.76 6.43 -1.57
N ASP A 67 -13.24 5.24 -1.95
CA ASP A 67 -14.56 5.06 -2.56
C ASP A 67 -15.71 5.22 -1.55
N TYR A 68 -15.39 5.30 -0.26
CA TYR A 68 -16.34 5.50 0.85
C TYR A 68 -16.26 6.90 1.50
N LEU A 69 -15.58 7.86 0.86
CA LEU A 69 -15.55 9.29 1.23
C LEU A 69 -16.52 10.12 0.36
#